data_AF-A0A5K1JXX2-F1
#
_entry.id   AF-A0A5K1JXX2-F1
#
_cell.length_a   1.000
_cell.length_b   1.000
_cell.length_c   1.000
_cell.angle_alpha   90.00
_cell.angle_beta   90.00
_cell.angle_gamma   90.00
#
_symmetry.space_group_name_H-M   'P 1'
#
loop_
_entity.id
_entity.type
_entity.pdbx_description
1 polymer ?
#
loop_
_entity_poly.entity_id
_entity_poly.type
_entity_poly.pdbx_seq_one_letter_code
_entity_poly.pdbx_strand_id
1 'polypeptide(L)'
;MLHCDISTGNILILPMVHVVDSERSTKEETSWVLWCGILGDWELAKKCPDAHEMSQSGRRLKQRAGTWYFMSVYAVNNPNTPISIADELESFFHVLLYLAIRYLRSTLRSRGPGIFIDAYFESWGRDGDGTLMCPIVKGNVVTYYGRLAFNRKPI
;
A
#
# COMPACT_ATOMS: atom_id res chain seq x y z
N MET A 1 -3.43 15.80 6.17
CA MET A 1 -3.31 15.65 4.70
C MET A 1 -3.36 14.16 4.40
N LEU A 2 -3.91 13.80 3.25
CA LEU A 2 -3.89 12.47 2.67
C LEU A 2 -2.92 12.49 1.49
N HIS A 3 -2.06 11.49 1.37
CA HIS A 3 -1.08 11.32 0.30
C HIS A 3 -1.73 10.97 -1.04
N CYS A 4 -2.76 10.11 -1.04
CA CYS A 4 -3.49 9.62 -2.22
C CYS A 4 -2.69 8.77 -3.24
N ASP A 5 -1.37 8.66 -3.13
CA ASP A 5 -0.55 7.71 -3.92
C ASP A 5 0.47 6.93 -3.08
N ILE A 6 -0.01 6.20 -2.08
CA ILE A 6 0.86 5.32 -1.29
C ILE A 6 1.29 4.14 -2.17
N SER A 7 2.58 4.04 -2.45
CA SER A 7 3.16 2.99 -3.29
C SER A 7 4.59 2.64 -2.84
N THR A 8 5.11 1.50 -3.30
CA THR A 8 6.52 1.15 -3.05
C THR A 8 7.52 2.14 -3.65
N GLY A 9 7.14 2.86 -4.73
CA GLY A 9 8.01 3.86 -5.37
C GLY A 9 8.13 5.15 -4.57
N ASN A 10 7.13 5.45 -3.72
CA ASN A 10 7.03 6.71 -2.99
C ASN A 10 7.55 6.59 -1.55
N ILE A 11 7.94 5.39 -1.11
CA ILE A 11 8.54 5.14 0.20
C ILE A 11 10.04 4.91 0.03
N LEU A 12 10.83 5.88 0.46
CA LEU A 12 12.29 5.85 0.39
C LEU A 12 12.87 5.53 1.77
N ILE A 13 14.01 4.83 1.78
CA ILE A 13 14.79 4.57 2.97
C ILE A 13 16.04 5.44 2.91
N LEU A 14 16.21 6.32 3.89
CA LEU A 14 17.37 7.17 4.08
C LEU A 14 18.26 6.59 5.19
N PRO A 15 19.40 5.96 4.85
CA PRO A 15 20.43 5.63 5.83
C PRO A 15 21.14 6.90 6.32
N MET A 16 21.22 7.07 7.63
CA MET A 16 21.96 8.15 8.27
C MET A 16 23.02 7.54 9.19
N VAL A 17 24.28 7.92 8.98
CA VAL A 17 25.40 7.42 9.79
C VAL A 17 25.61 8.35 10.97
N HIS A 18 25.52 7.79 12.18
CA HIS A 18 25.87 8.49 13.41
C HIS A 18 27.22 7.98 13.90
N VAL A 19 28.18 8.89 13.97
CA VAL A 19 29.50 8.65 14.57
C VAL A 19 29.49 9.25 15.96
N VAL A 20 29.82 8.45 16.96
CA VAL A 20 29.97 8.91 18.34
C VAL A 20 31.46 9.01 18.65
N ASP A 21 31.96 10.25 18.77
CA ASP A 21 33.32 10.49 19.23
C ASP A 21 33.45 10.12 20.70
N SER A 22 34.32 9.15 21.01
CA SER A 22 34.70 8.85 22.38
C SER A 22 35.66 9.93 22.86
N GLU A 23 35.19 10.85 23.71
CA GLU A 23 36.02 11.89 24.37
C GLU A 23 37.18 11.32 25.22
N ARG A 24 37.26 9.99 25.41
CA ARG A 24 38.41 9.32 26.02
C ARG A 24 39.16 8.51 24.98
N SER A 25 40.42 8.89 24.76
CA SER A 25 41.38 8.45 23.73
C SER A 25 41.76 6.95 23.71
N THR A 26 40.91 6.03 24.17
CA THR A 26 41.25 4.60 24.25
C THR A 26 40.12 3.63 23.91
N LYS A 27 39.02 4.05 23.28
CA LYS A 27 37.97 3.12 22.83
C LYS A 27 37.49 3.41 21.41
N GLU A 28 37.31 2.31 20.67
CA GLU A 28 36.92 2.23 19.26
C GLU A 28 35.81 3.22 18.89
N GLU A 29 36.03 3.94 17.79
CA GLU A 29 35.04 4.80 17.15
C GLU A 29 33.80 3.94 16.83
N THR A 30 32.70 4.19 17.57
CA THR A 30 31.48 3.42 17.40
C THR A 30 30.58 4.18 16.43
N SER A 31 30.35 3.62 15.25
CA SER A 31 29.39 4.13 14.28
C SER A 31 28.17 3.21 14.19
N TRP A 32 26.99 3.80 13.99
CA TRP A 32 25.75 3.06 13.74
C TRP A 32 24.91 3.74 12.66
N VAL A 33 24.11 2.95 11.96
CA VAL A 33 23.23 3.44 10.88
C VAL A 33 21.80 3.55 11.40
N LEU A 34 21.26 4.77 11.38
CA LEU A 34 19.83 5.03 11.55
C LEU A 34 19.14 4.91 10.19
N TRP A 35 18.15 4.02 10.08
CA TRP A 35 17.35 3.88 8.86
C TRP A 35 16.05 4.66 9.03
N CYS A 36 15.92 5.80 8.34
CA CYS A 36 14.71 6.62 8.35
C CYS A 36 13.88 6.41 7.10
N GLY A 37 12.55 6.40 7.24
CA GLY A 37 11.63 6.39 6.11
C GLY A 37 11.27 7.80 5.65
N ILE A 38 11.22 8.03 4.34
CA ILE A 38 10.69 9.24 3.72
C ILE A 38 9.52 8.84 2.83
N LEU A 39 8.37 9.47 3.05
CA LEU A 39 7.25 9.40 2.11
C LEU A 39 7.35 10.60 1.16
N GLY A 40 7.68 10.35 -0.09
CA GLY A 40 7.82 11.36 -1.15
C GLY A 40 6.61 11.38 -2.09
N ASP A 41 6.65 12.24 -3.11
CA ASP A 41 5.62 12.35 -4.15
C ASP A 41 4.22 12.79 -3.65
N TRP A 42 4.19 13.94 -2.96
CA TRP A 42 2.97 14.54 -2.42
C TRP A 42 2.15 15.32 -3.46
N GLU A 43 2.41 15.17 -4.77
CA GLU A 43 1.75 15.98 -5.80
C GLU A 43 0.23 15.72 -5.89
N LEU A 44 -0.21 14.52 -5.49
CA LEU A 44 -1.61 14.12 -5.45
C LEU A 44 -2.27 14.35 -4.09
N ALA A 45 -1.54 14.93 -3.14
CA ALA A 45 -1.99 15.05 -1.76
C ALA A 45 -3.20 15.97 -1.61
N LYS A 46 -4.12 15.58 -0.74
CA LYS A 46 -5.37 16.29 -0.47
C LYS A 46 -5.51 16.60 1.01
N LYS A 47 -6.35 17.58 1.32
CA LYS A 47 -6.82 17.73 2.70
C LYS A 47 -7.73 16.56 3.04
N CYS A 48 -7.77 16.19 4.32
CA CYS A 48 -8.76 15.21 4.76
C CYS A 48 -10.14 15.83 4.48
N PRO A 49 -11.05 15.13 3.79
CA PRO A 49 -12.36 15.68 3.48
C PRO A 49 -13.13 15.93 4.77
N ASP A 50 -13.74 17.10 4.88
CA ASP A 50 -14.66 17.40 5.97
C ASP A 50 -16.02 16.72 5.71
N ALA A 51 -16.86 16.59 6.74
CA ALA A 51 -18.16 15.91 6.66
C ALA A 51 -19.08 16.44 5.53
N HIS A 52 -18.93 17.71 5.16
CA HIS A 52 -19.67 18.35 4.07
C HIS A 52 -19.15 17.95 2.67
N GLU A 53 -17.85 17.74 2.50
CA GLU A 53 -17.26 17.32 1.22
C GLU A 53 -17.55 15.83 0.91
N MET A 54 -17.69 15.04 1.97
CA MET A 54 -18.11 13.63 1.89
C MET A 54 -19.55 13.46 1.36
N SER A 55 -20.40 14.47 1.50
CA SER A 55 -21.82 14.41 1.09
C SER A 55 -22.10 15.05 -0.28
N GLN A 56 -21.19 15.88 -0.81
CA GLN A 56 -21.35 16.55 -2.11
C GLN A 56 -20.63 15.84 -3.29
N SER A 57 -20.05 14.66 -3.07
CA SER A 57 -19.07 14.02 -3.97
C SER A 57 -19.60 13.50 -5.31
N GLY A 58 -20.89 13.68 -5.63
CA GLY A 58 -21.53 13.20 -6.86
C GLY A 58 -21.10 13.90 -8.16
N ARG A 59 -20.28 14.96 -8.12
CA ARG A 59 -19.81 15.67 -9.34
C ARG A 59 -18.28 15.71 -9.42
N ARG A 60 -17.73 14.88 -10.31
CA ARG A 60 -16.40 15.02 -10.96
C ARG A 60 -15.13 14.74 -10.14
N LEU A 61 -15.17 13.90 -9.12
CA LEU A 61 -13.92 13.33 -8.60
C LEU A 61 -13.56 12.05 -9.35
N LYS A 62 -13.00 12.17 -10.56
CA LYS A 62 -12.27 11.05 -11.18
C LYS A 62 -10.97 10.85 -10.40
N GLN A 63 -11.04 10.19 -9.23
CA GLN A 63 -9.87 9.89 -8.41
C GLN A 63 -9.10 8.70 -9.00
N ARG A 64 -8.66 8.84 -10.25
CA ARG A 64 -7.92 7.81 -10.99
C ARG A 64 -6.42 8.06 -11.01
N ALA A 65 -5.95 8.96 -10.15
CA ALA A 65 -4.53 9.22 -9.97
C ALA A 65 -4.07 8.45 -8.73
N GLY A 66 -3.05 7.62 -8.91
CA GLY A 66 -2.52 6.73 -7.88
C GLY A 66 -2.26 5.31 -8.40
N THR A 67 -1.40 4.58 -7.72
CA THR A 67 -1.03 3.20 -8.09
C THR A 67 -2.17 2.23 -7.72
N TRP A 68 -3.00 1.85 -8.71
CA TRP A 68 -4.19 0.99 -8.53
C TRP A 68 -3.94 -0.27 -7.70
N TYR A 69 -2.73 -0.83 -7.85
CA TYR A 69 -2.23 -2.00 -7.17
C TYR A 69 -2.40 -1.90 -5.64
N PHE A 70 -2.12 -0.73 -5.06
CA PHE A 70 -2.15 -0.49 -3.62
C PHE A 70 -3.42 0.22 -3.13
N MET A 71 -4.30 0.67 -4.02
CA MET A 71 -5.55 1.35 -3.61
C MET A 71 -6.43 0.45 -2.72
N SER A 72 -7.21 1.06 -1.83
CA SER A 72 -8.17 0.32 -1.00
C SER A 72 -9.25 -0.37 -1.83
N VAL A 73 -9.82 -1.46 -1.32
CA VAL A 73 -10.96 -2.14 -1.95
C VAL A 73 -12.12 -1.17 -2.13
N TYR A 74 -12.38 -0.33 -1.13
CA TYR A 74 -13.46 0.64 -1.16
C TYR A 74 -13.26 1.70 -2.24
N ALA A 75 -12.06 2.28 -2.34
CA ALA A 75 -11.74 3.30 -3.35
C ALA A 75 -11.77 2.75 -4.79
N VAL A 76 -11.35 1.50 -4.99
CA VAL A 76 -11.44 0.85 -6.32
C VAL A 76 -12.90 0.67 -6.75
N ASN A 77 -13.76 0.21 -5.83
CA ASN A 77 -15.17 -0.06 -6.14
C ASN A 77 -16.04 1.21 -6.16
N ASN A 78 -15.58 2.31 -5.53
CA ASN A 78 -16.31 3.57 -5.43
C ASN A 78 -15.46 4.74 -5.95
N PRO A 79 -15.14 4.78 -7.26
CA PRO A 79 -14.17 5.73 -7.82
C PRO A 79 -14.57 7.21 -7.74
N ASN A 80 -15.83 7.48 -7.39
CA ASN A 80 -16.37 8.84 -7.23
C ASN A 80 -16.40 9.30 -5.76
N THR A 81 -16.05 8.43 -4.81
CA THR A 81 -16.00 8.76 -3.38
C THR A 81 -14.62 9.32 -3.02
N PRO A 82 -14.51 10.34 -2.16
CA PRO A 82 -13.21 10.84 -1.72
C PRO A 82 -12.43 9.79 -0.92
N ILE A 83 -11.12 9.67 -1.19
CA ILE A 83 -10.18 8.96 -0.30
C ILE A 83 -10.31 9.48 1.13
N SER A 84 -10.39 8.54 2.07
CA SER A 84 -10.39 8.76 3.51
C SER A 84 -9.11 8.25 4.17
N ILE A 85 -8.95 8.51 5.46
CA ILE A 85 -7.82 7.96 6.25
C ILE A 85 -7.80 6.42 6.22
N ALA A 86 -8.98 5.78 6.24
CA ALA A 86 -9.07 4.32 6.20
C ALA A 86 -8.50 3.75 4.89
N ASP A 87 -8.74 4.44 3.76
CA ASP A 87 -8.22 4.04 2.46
C ASP A 87 -6.69 4.15 2.39
N GLU A 88 -6.11 5.16 3.05
CA GLU A 88 -4.66 5.31 3.13
C GLU A 88 -4.01 4.23 4.00
N LEU A 89 -4.60 3.92 5.15
CA LEU A 89 -4.12 2.84 6.01
C LEU A 89 -4.18 1.49 5.30
N GLU A 90 -5.24 1.23 4.52
CA GLU A 90 -5.33 0.03 3.69
C GLU A 90 -4.25 0.02 2.61
N SER A 91 -3.91 1.18 2.03
CA SER A 91 -2.85 1.29 1.03
C SER A 91 -1.47 1.00 1.61
N PHE A 92 -1.17 1.48 2.82
CA PHE A 92 0.04 1.09 3.55
C PHE A 92 0.08 -0.41 3.84
N PHE A 93 -1.04 -1.00 4.25
CA PHE A 93 -1.13 -2.44 4.45
C PHE A 93 -0.82 -3.21 3.16
N HIS A 94 -1.37 -2.79 2.02
CA HIS A 94 -1.10 -3.42 0.72
C HIS A 94 0.36 -3.34 0.31
N VAL A 95 1.04 -2.21 0.56
CA VAL A 95 2.48 -2.08 0.34
C VAL A 95 3.26 -3.04 1.23
N LEU A 96 2.97 -3.07 2.53
CA LEU A 96 3.63 -3.97 3.48
C LEU A 96 3.41 -5.44 3.10
N LEU A 97 2.19 -5.80 2.70
CA LEU A 97 1.84 -7.16 2.28
C LEU A 97 2.61 -7.56 1.02
N TYR A 98 2.66 -6.69 0.01
CA TYR A 98 3.41 -6.95 -1.21
C TYR A 98 4.91 -7.16 -0.93
N LEU A 99 5.52 -6.29 -0.13
CA LEU A 99 6.94 -6.41 0.26
C LEU A 99 7.19 -7.67 1.08
N ALA A 100 6.30 -8.00 2.02
CA ALA A 100 6.41 -9.20 2.84
C ALA A 100 6.38 -10.48 1.99
N ILE A 101 5.45 -10.58 1.04
CA ILE A 101 5.33 -11.77 0.18
C ILE A 101 6.49 -11.88 -0.79
N ARG A 102 6.99 -10.74 -1.30
CA ARG A 102 8.08 -10.69 -2.26
C ARG A 102 9.44 -10.98 -1.66
N TYR A 103 9.71 -10.49 -0.45
CA TYR A 103 11.06 -10.48 0.12
C TYR A 103 11.22 -11.27 1.42
N LEU A 104 10.14 -11.53 2.17
CA LEU A 104 10.23 -12.36 3.38
C LEU A 104 9.97 -13.82 3.06
N ARG A 105 10.52 -14.70 3.90
CA ARG A 105 10.21 -16.13 3.85
C ARG A 105 8.75 -16.33 4.23
N SER A 106 7.96 -16.91 3.34
CA SER A 106 6.57 -17.23 3.58
C SER A 106 6.33 -18.74 3.59
N THR A 107 5.16 -19.16 4.08
CA THR A 107 4.72 -20.56 4.04
C THR A 107 4.24 -21.00 2.65
N LEU A 108 4.17 -20.07 1.69
CA LEU A 108 3.82 -20.35 0.30
C LEU A 108 4.98 -21.07 -0.38
N ARG A 109 4.74 -22.30 -0.85
CA ARG A 109 5.78 -23.12 -1.48
C ARG A 109 6.00 -22.76 -2.95
N SER A 110 7.23 -22.90 -3.43
CA SER A 110 7.60 -22.77 -4.86
C SER A 110 7.09 -21.45 -5.46
N ARG A 111 6.32 -21.49 -6.55
CA ARG A 111 5.72 -20.33 -7.24
C ARG A 111 4.59 -19.66 -6.45
N GLY A 112 4.24 -20.14 -5.26
CA GLY A 112 3.14 -19.64 -4.44
C GLY A 112 3.14 -18.12 -4.21
N PRO A 113 4.27 -17.47 -3.86
CA PRO A 113 4.32 -16.01 -3.69
C PRO A 113 3.93 -15.24 -4.96
N GLY A 114 4.46 -15.63 -6.13
CA GLY A 114 4.12 -14.99 -7.41
C GLY A 114 2.65 -15.18 -7.76
N ILE A 115 2.14 -16.41 -7.66
CA ILE A 115 0.72 -16.69 -7.94
C ILE A 115 -0.20 -15.92 -6.98
N PHE A 116 0.18 -15.78 -5.70
CA PHE A 116 -0.57 -14.96 -4.76
C PHE A 116 -0.55 -13.49 -5.19
N ILE A 117 0.62 -12.95 -5.52
CA ILE A 117 0.78 -11.56 -5.95
C ILE A 117 -0.10 -11.28 -7.17
N ASP A 118 -0.05 -12.13 -8.18
CA ASP A 118 -0.84 -11.98 -9.40
C ASP A 118 -2.34 -12.01 -9.07
N ALA A 119 -2.77 -12.96 -8.23
CA ALA A 119 -4.17 -13.11 -7.87
C ALA A 119 -4.69 -11.99 -6.96
N TYR A 120 -3.86 -11.47 -6.06
CA TYR A 120 -4.25 -10.46 -5.08
C TYR A 120 -4.16 -9.05 -5.64
N PHE A 121 -3.10 -8.74 -6.37
CA PHE A 121 -2.80 -7.38 -6.81
C PHE A 121 -2.99 -7.16 -8.30
N GLU A 122 -2.66 -8.14 -9.16
CA GLU A 122 -2.69 -7.94 -10.62
C GLU A 122 -3.99 -8.40 -11.28
N SER A 123 -4.83 -9.19 -10.60
CA SER A 123 -6.05 -9.70 -11.22
C SER A 123 -7.09 -8.58 -11.38
N TRP A 124 -7.05 -7.90 -12.53
CA TRP A 124 -8.03 -6.90 -12.90
C TRP A 124 -9.15 -7.52 -13.74
N GLY A 125 -10.38 -7.09 -13.48
CA GLY A 125 -11.56 -7.42 -14.28
C GLY A 125 -12.32 -6.15 -14.63
N ARG A 126 -13.20 -6.23 -15.63
CA ARG A 126 -14.25 -5.24 -15.84
C ARG A 126 -15.60 -5.90 -15.64
N ASP A 127 -16.54 -5.17 -15.06
CA ASP A 127 -17.93 -5.61 -15.06
C ASP A 127 -18.57 -5.45 -16.44
N GLY A 128 -19.85 -5.81 -16.55
CA GLY A 128 -20.63 -5.66 -17.79
C GLY A 128 -20.69 -4.22 -18.32
N ASP A 129 -20.46 -3.23 -17.46
CA ASP A 129 -20.51 -1.80 -17.78
C ASP A 129 -19.12 -1.21 -18.06
N GLY A 130 -18.05 -2.03 -18.00
CA GLY A 130 -16.67 -1.62 -18.28
C GLY A 130 -15.96 -0.96 -17.09
N THR A 131 -16.56 -0.97 -15.90
CA THR A 131 -15.97 -0.45 -14.66
C THR A 131 -14.89 -1.40 -14.16
N LEU A 132 -13.74 -0.86 -13.75
CA LEU A 132 -12.65 -1.65 -13.19
C LEU A 132 -13.09 -2.27 -11.87
N MET A 133 -12.93 -3.59 -11.74
CA MET A 133 -13.27 -4.32 -10.54
C MET A 133 -12.03 -4.62 -9.71
N CYS A 134 -12.19 -4.52 -8.40
CA CYS A 134 -11.17 -4.94 -7.44
C CYS A 134 -10.88 -6.45 -7.60
N PRO A 135 -9.59 -6.88 -7.53
CA PRO A 135 -9.24 -8.29 -7.48
C PRO A 135 -10.09 -9.07 -6.47
N ILE A 136 -10.71 -10.19 -6.90
CA ILE A 136 -11.62 -10.98 -6.04
C ILE A 136 -10.93 -11.42 -4.75
N VAL A 137 -9.66 -11.83 -4.84
CA VAL A 137 -8.89 -12.27 -3.67
C VAL A 137 -8.70 -11.11 -2.68
N LYS A 138 -8.36 -9.92 -3.17
CA LYS A 138 -8.19 -8.71 -2.36
C LYS A 138 -9.49 -8.33 -1.66
N GLY A 139 -10.60 -8.27 -2.41
CA GLY A 139 -11.93 -8.01 -1.86
C GLY A 139 -12.33 -9.04 -0.78
N ASN A 140 -12.12 -10.33 -1.04
CA ASN A 140 -12.40 -11.39 -0.08
C ASN A 140 -11.59 -11.28 1.22
N VAL A 141 -10.29 -11.03 1.10
CA VAL A 141 -9.40 -10.89 2.26
C VAL A 141 -9.78 -9.68 3.12
N VAL A 142 -10.03 -8.52 2.51
CA VAL A 142 -10.27 -7.26 3.22
C VAL A 142 -11.71 -7.17 3.74
N THR A 143 -12.70 -7.50 2.91
CA THR A 143 -14.12 -7.22 3.22
C THR A 143 -14.83 -8.38 3.92
N TYR A 144 -14.51 -9.63 3.55
CA TYR A 144 -15.31 -10.78 3.99
C TYR A 144 -14.63 -11.64 5.05
N TYR A 145 -13.33 -11.90 4.91
CA TYR A 145 -12.65 -12.86 5.77
C TYR A 145 -11.84 -12.22 6.90
N GLY A 146 -11.33 -11.00 6.70
CA GLY A 146 -10.42 -10.37 7.67
C GLY A 146 -9.14 -11.17 7.92
N ARG A 147 -8.74 -12.03 6.97
CA ARG A 147 -7.56 -12.88 7.06
C ARG A 147 -6.96 -13.14 5.69
N LEU A 148 -5.63 -13.26 5.63
CA LEU A 148 -4.88 -13.68 4.44
C LEU A 148 -5.12 -15.18 4.18
N ALA A 149 -6.21 -15.51 3.51
CA ALA A 149 -6.53 -16.87 3.09
C ALA A 149 -6.31 -17.02 1.58
N PHE A 150 -5.39 -17.91 1.19
CA PHE A 150 -5.14 -18.24 -0.21
C PHE A 150 -5.04 -19.76 -0.37
N ASN A 151 -6.00 -20.35 -1.07
CA ASN A 151 -6.14 -21.79 -1.17
C ASN A 151 -6.12 -22.26 -2.63
N ARG A 152 -5.13 -21.80 -3.41
CA ARG A 152 -4.79 -22.47 -4.67
C ARG A 152 -3.69 -23.48 -4.37
N LYS A 153 -4.04 -24.77 -4.40
CA LYS A 153 -3.02 -25.82 -4.54
C LYS A 153 -2.27 -25.55 -5.84
N PRO A 154 -0.93 -25.58 -5.87
CA PRO A 154 -0.21 -25.55 -7.13
C PRO A 154 -0.70 -26.71 -8.00
N ILE A 155 -1.03 -26.43 -9.26
CA ILE A 155 -1.29 -27.44 -10.29
C ILE A 155 0.02 -28.18 -10.56
#